data_AF-A0A9P8F4Q7-F1
#
_entry.id   AF-A0A9P8F4Q7-F1
#
_cell.length_a   1.000
_cell.length_b   1.000
_cell.length_c   1.000
_cell.angle_alpha   90.00
_cell.angle_beta   90.00
_cell.angle_gamma   90.00
#
_symmetry.space_group_name_H-M   'P 1'
#
loop_
_entity.id
_entity.type
_entity.pdbx_description
1 polymer ?
#
loop_
_entity_poly.entity_id
_entity_poly.type
_entity_poly.pdbx_seq_one_letter_code
_entity_poly.pdbx_strand_id
1 'polypeptide(L)'
;PLRKLSRNERFIGPAAHLAEMGAKYDALLGGIEMCLRFQNVEGDEESFELAKILKENSSSDATEKITGLERDHKLFPAVEEVVKKVQA
;
A
#
# COMPACT_ATOMS: atom_id res chain seq x y z
N PRO A 1 -7.44 8.02 2.37
CA PRO A 1 -6.10 7.61 1.86
C PRO A 1 -6.14 6.51 0.78
N LEU A 2 -7.14 5.64 0.76
CA LEU A 2 -7.23 4.46 -0.11
C LEU A 2 -7.08 4.80 -1.60
N ARG A 3 -7.73 5.89 -2.07
CA ARG A 3 -7.64 6.31 -3.47
C ARG A 3 -6.18 6.50 -3.94
N LYS A 4 -5.32 7.08 -3.08
CA LYS A 4 -3.90 7.35 -3.39
C LYS A 4 -3.06 6.08 -3.51
N LEU A 5 -3.48 5.00 -2.86
CA LEU A 5 -2.79 3.70 -2.83
C LEU A 5 -3.31 2.74 -3.91
N SER A 6 -4.32 3.11 -4.69
CA SER A 6 -4.86 2.25 -5.75
C SER A 6 -3.86 2.03 -6.89
N ARG A 7 -4.04 0.93 -7.65
CA ARG A 7 -3.08 0.37 -8.62
C ARG A 7 -2.45 1.37 -9.57
N ASN A 8 -3.25 2.28 -10.12
CA ASN A 8 -2.83 3.22 -11.17
C ASN A 8 -2.69 4.66 -10.67
N GLU A 9 -2.64 4.86 -9.35
CA GLU A 9 -2.49 6.18 -8.75
C GLU A 9 -1.04 6.51 -8.39
N ARG A 10 -0.86 7.70 -7.80
CA ARG A 10 0.43 8.39 -7.60
C ARG A 10 1.55 7.64 -6.86
N PHE A 11 1.28 6.50 -6.23
CA PHE A 11 2.31 5.68 -5.57
C PHE A 11 2.53 4.33 -6.24
N ILE A 12 1.47 3.51 -6.33
CA ILE A 12 1.61 2.13 -6.80
C ILE A 12 1.93 2.08 -8.29
N GLY A 13 1.31 2.92 -9.12
CA GLY A 13 1.57 2.93 -10.57
C GLY A 13 3.05 3.18 -10.89
N PRO A 14 3.64 4.30 -10.43
CA PRO A 14 5.06 4.58 -10.62
C PRO A 14 5.99 3.53 -9.99
N ALA A 15 5.67 3.03 -8.80
CA ALA A 15 6.50 2.01 -8.14
C ALA A 15 6.47 0.69 -8.91
N ALA A 16 5.31 0.31 -9.45
CA ALA A 16 5.14 -0.94 -10.21
C ALA A 16 5.96 -0.89 -11.49
N HIS A 17 5.86 0.22 -12.23
CA HIS A 17 6.64 0.46 -13.44
C HIS A 17 8.16 0.41 -13.18
N LEU A 18 8.64 1.06 -12.10
CA LEU A 18 10.06 1.02 -11.73
C LEU A 18 10.51 -0.40 -11.35
N ALA A 19 9.69 -1.15 -10.61
CA ALA A 19 9.98 -2.54 -10.25
C ALA A 19 10.03 -3.46 -11.49
N GLU A 20 9.14 -3.27 -12.46
CA GLU A 20 9.13 -4.01 -13.73
C GLU A 20 10.44 -3.78 -14.51
N MET A 21 10.91 -2.53 -14.53
CA MET A 21 12.19 -2.11 -15.15
C MET A 21 13.44 -2.51 -14.35
N GLY A 22 13.30 -3.02 -13.12
CA GLY A 22 14.44 -3.27 -12.24
C GLY A 22 15.15 -2.01 -11.72
N ALA A 23 14.46 -0.87 -11.73
CA ALA A 23 14.94 0.40 -11.19
C ALA A 23 14.63 0.53 -9.70
N LYS A 24 15.28 1.49 -9.02
CA LYS A 24 15.04 1.76 -7.59
C LYS A 24 13.72 2.50 -7.38
N TYR A 25 12.98 2.12 -6.34
CA TYR A 25 11.68 2.70 -5.96
C TYR A 25 11.56 2.94 -4.44
N ASP A 26 12.67 2.92 -3.69
CA ASP A 26 12.69 3.02 -2.22
C ASP A 26 11.97 4.27 -1.67
N ALA A 27 12.13 5.41 -2.36
CA ALA A 27 11.48 6.65 -1.96
C ALA A 27 9.95 6.57 -2.03
N LEU A 28 9.40 5.78 -2.97
CA LEU A 28 7.95 5.57 -3.09
C LEU A 28 7.42 4.69 -1.96
N LEU A 29 8.20 3.71 -1.50
CA LEU A 29 7.83 2.88 -0.35
C LEU A 29 7.64 3.72 0.93
N GLY A 30 8.49 4.73 1.15
CA GLY A 30 8.33 5.67 2.27
C GLY A 30 7.01 6.46 2.20
N GLY A 31 6.61 6.89 1.01
CA GLY A 31 5.33 7.57 0.80
C GLY A 31 4.12 6.64 0.98
N ILE A 32 4.24 5.39 0.53
CA ILE A 32 3.25 4.33 0.75
C ILE A 32 3.08 4.08 2.25
N GLU A 33 4.18 3.96 3.01
CA GLU A 33 4.14 3.77 4.45
C GLU A 33 3.36 4.89 5.14
N MET A 34 3.66 6.15 4.82
CA MET A 34 2.94 7.28 5.43
C MET A 34 1.45 7.30 5.07
N CYS A 35 1.09 6.91 3.85
CA CYS A 35 -0.32 6.78 3.48
C CYS A 35 -1.02 5.65 4.25
N LEU A 36 -0.35 4.53 4.49
CA LEU A 36 -0.88 3.40 5.27
C LEU A 36 -1.01 3.75 6.75
N ARG A 37 -0.16 4.63 7.29
CA ARG A 37 -0.25 5.13 8.68
C ARG A 37 -1.34 6.17 8.88
N PHE A 38 -1.90 6.74 7.81
CA PHE A 38 -2.98 7.70 7.89
C PHE A 38 -4.32 7.00 8.21
N GLN A 39 -4.53 6.69 9.48
CA GLN A 39 -5.65 5.88 9.98
C GLN A 39 -6.45 6.63 11.03
N ASN A 40 -7.77 6.36 11.09
CA ASN A 40 -8.68 6.86 12.13
C ASN A 40 -8.68 8.39 12.29
N VAL A 41 -8.61 9.11 11.17
CA VAL A 41 -8.64 10.58 11.16
C VAL A 41 -10.10 11.04 11.15
N GLU A 42 -10.45 11.88 12.13
CA GLU A 42 -11.81 12.42 12.26
C GLU A 42 -12.24 13.14 10.98
N GLY A 43 -13.43 12.80 10.48
CA GLY A 43 -13.98 13.36 9.24
C GLY A 43 -13.44 12.73 7.93
N ASP A 44 -12.57 11.71 7.98
CA ASP A 44 -12.09 10.98 6.80
C ASP A 44 -12.51 9.50 6.86
N GLU A 45 -13.63 9.17 6.20
CA GLU A 45 -14.18 7.81 6.14
C GLU A 45 -13.19 6.80 5.51
N GLU A 46 -12.42 7.20 4.49
CA GLU A 46 -11.43 6.31 3.87
C GLU A 46 -10.33 5.91 4.87
N SER A 47 -10.00 6.77 5.84
CA SER A 47 -8.98 6.48 6.85
C SER A 47 -9.44 5.43 7.85
N PHE A 48 -10.74 5.39 8.17
CA PHE A 48 -11.35 4.34 8.99
C PHE A 48 -11.48 3.02 8.23
N GLU A 49 -11.88 3.07 6.95
CA GLU A 49 -11.92 1.91 6.05
C GLU A 49 -10.52 1.28 5.92
N LEU A 50 -9.48 2.09 5.73
CA LEU A 50 -8.09 1.63 5.70
C LEU A 50 -7.69 0.93 7.00
N ALA A 51 -7.97 1.55 8.15
CA ALA A 51 -7.65 0.97 9.46
C ALA A 51 -8.34 -0.38 9.67
N LYS A 52 -9.59 -0.49 9.22
CA LYS A 52 -10.36 -1.74 9.26
C LYS A 52 -9.72 -2.81 8.39
N ILE A 53 -9.37 -2.50 7.13
CA ILE A 53 -8.72 -3.46 6.23
C ILE A 53 -7.39 -3.95 6.84
N LEU A 54 -6.56 -3.04 7.34
CA LEU A 54 -5.28 -3.39 7.94
C LEU A 54 -5.44 -4.22 9.22
N LYS A 55 -6.50 -4.04 9.99
CA LYS A 55 -6.73 -4.82 11.21
C LYS A 55 -7.29 -6.21 10.96
N GLU A 56 -8.18 -6.35 9.97
CA GLU A 56 -8.99 -7.56 9.77
C GLU A 56 -8.37 -8.57 8.79
N ASN A 57 -7.33 -8.18 8.04
CA ASN A 57 -6.75 -8.98 6.97
C ASN A 57 -5.29 -9.33 7.24
N SER A 58 -4.80 -10.43 6.67
CA SER A 58 -3.36 -10.69 6.63
C SER A 58 -2.65 -9.58 5.86
N SER A 59 -1.33 -9.42 6.05
CA SER A 59 -0.55 -8.43 5.30
C SER A 59 -0.62 -8.64 3.79
N SER A 60 -0.61 -9.90 3.34
CA SER A 60 -0.77 -10.25 1.92
C SER A 60 -2.15 -9.85 1.39
N ASP A 61 -3.23 -10.23 2.08
CA ASP A 61 -4.60 -9.90 1.68
C ASP A 61 -4.85 -8.38 1.71
N ALA A 62 -4.33 -7.68 2.72
CA ALA A 62 -4.43 -6.23 2.84
C ALA A 62 -3.66 -5.53 1.70
N THR A 63 -2.45 -6.01 1.36
CA THR A 63 -1.68 -5.50 0.22
C THR A 63 -2.49 -5.57 -1.06
N GLU A 64 -3.01 -6.75 -1.40
CA GLU A 64 -3.82 -6.97 -2.59
C GLU A 64 -5.07 -6.07 -2.60
N LYS A 65 -5.81 -6.05 -1.50
CA LYS A 65 -7.07 -5.30 -1.38
C LYS A 65 -6.88 -3.77 -1.45
N ILE A 66 -5.84 -3.24 -0.82
CA ILE A 66 -5.59 -1.78 -0.77
C ILE A 66 -5.00 -1.30 -2.09
N THR A 67 -4.08 -2.09 -2.68
CA THR A 67 -3.25 -1.63 -3.80
C THR A 67 -3.67 -2.14 -5.15
N GLY A 68 -4.44 -3.23 -5.22
CA GLY A 68 -4.71 -3.94 -6.47
C GLY A 68 -3.46 -4.57 -7.10
N LEU A 69 -2.38 -4.76 -6.33
CA LEU A 69 -1.23 -5.53 -6.76
C LEU A 69 -1.57 -7.03 -6.74
N GLU A 70 -1.27 -7.71 -7.83
CA GLU A 70 -1.31 -9.17 -7.90
C GLU A 70 -0.13 -9.74 -7.09
N ARG A 71 -0.33 -10.89 -6.44
CA ARG A 71 0.66 -11.47 -5.50
C ARG A 71 1.97 -11.88 -6.17
N ASP A 72 1.94 -12.18 -7.45
CA ASP A 72 3.09 -12.54 -8.29
C ASP A 72 3.82 -11.32 -8.87
N HIS A 73 3.29 -10.12 -8.69
CA HIS A 73 3.91 -8.90 -9.19
C HIS A 73 5.22 -8.59 -8.46
N LYS A 74 6.26 -8.15 -9.19
CA LYS A 74 7.61 -7.89 -8.64
C LYS A 74 7.65 -6.91 -7.46
N LEU A 75 6.74 -5.93 -7.46
CA LEU A 75 6.61 -4.94 -6.38
C LEU A 75 5.94 -5.51 -5.12
N PHE A 76 5.12 -6.55 -5.25
CA PHE A 76 4.24 -7.03 -4.18
C PHE A 76 4.99 -7.34 -2.87
N PRO A 77 6.12 -8.09 -2.88
CA PRO A 77 6.82 -8.42 -1.63
C PRO A 77 7.31 -7.17 -0.89
N ALA A 78 7.79 -6.16 -1.61
CA ALA A 78 8.29 -4.93 -1.00
C ALA A 78 7.16 -4.12 -0.34
N VAL A 79 5.98 -4.09 -0.95
CA VAL A 79 4.82 -3.39 -0.38
C VAL A 79 4.22 -4.18 0.79
N GLU A 80 4.17 -5.50 0.70
CA GLU A 80 3.70 -6.35 1.79
C GLU A 80 4.53 -6.16 3.06
N GLU A 81 5.85 -6.02 2.94
CA GLU A 81 6.72 -5.73 4.09
C GLU A 81 6.41 -4.36 4.74
N VAL A 82 6.05 -3.36 3.93
CA VAL A 82 5.58 -2.07 4.46
C VAL A 82 4.23 -2.23 5.17
N VAL A 83 3.31 -3.01 4.61
CA VAL A 83 2.01 -3.32 5.25
C VAL A 83 2.23 -4.05 6.58
N LYS A 84 3.07 -5.08 6.63
CA LYS A 84 3.44 -5.80 7.88
C LYS A 84 3.97 -4.84 8.93
N LYS A 85 4.88 -3.94 8.53
CA LYS A 85 5.46 -2.93 9.44
C LYS A 85 4.42 -1.96 10.00
N VAL A 86 3.34 -1.69 9.28
CA VAL A 86 2.25 -0.81 9.75
C VAL A 86 1.24 -1.57 10.60
N GLN A 87 1.10 -2.88 10.42
CA GLN A 87 0.22 -3.75 11.23
C GLN A 87 0.82 -4.13 12.60
N ALA A 88 2.16 -4.11 12.72
CA ALA A 88 2.89 -4.38 13.97
C ALA A 88 2.79 -3.23 14.98
#